data_AF-A0A536RW36-F1
#
_entry.id   AF-A0A536RW36-F1
#
_cell.length_a   1.000
_cell.length_b   1.000
_cell.length_c   1.000
_cell.angle_alpha   90.00
_cell.angle_beta   90.00
_cell.angle_gamma   90.00
#
_symmetry.space_group_name_H-M   'P 1'
#
loop_
_entity.id
_entity.type
_entity.pdbx_description
1 polymer ?
#
loop_
_entity_poly.entity_id
_entity_poly.type
_entity_poly.pdbx_seq_one_letter_code
_entity_poly.pdbx_strand_id
1 'polypeptide(L)' 'MIGKAEFGRTGHKSTRVIFGAASLGGVTQKVADQTLEVLLR' A
#
# COMPACT_ATOMS: atom_id res chain seq x y z
N MET A 1 4.70 8.57 7.19
CA MET A 1 5.47 8.18 5.99
C MET A 1 6.24 6.90 6.28
N ILE A 2 5.95 5.81 5.56
CA ILE A 2 6.60 4.51 5.78
C ILE A 2 7.93 4.47 5.03
N GLY A 3 9.01 4.08 5.71
CA GLY A 3 10.33 3.97 5.09
C GLY A 3 10.39 2.92 3.96
N LYS A 4 11.12 3.25 2.89
CA LYS A 4 11.36 2.37 1.74
C LYS A 4 12.77 1.76 1.79
N ALA A 5 12.90 0.54 1.29
CA ALA A 5 14.16 -0.17 1.11
C ALA A 5 14.13 -1.01 -0.17
N GLU A 6 15.28 -1.49 -0.62
CA GLU A 6 15.35 -2.42 -1.75
C GLU A 6 14.70 -3.77 -1.40
N PHE A 7 13.92 -4.29 -2.34
CA PHE A 7 13.21 -5.56 -2.21
C PHE A 7 13.89 -6.64 -3.04
N GLY A 8 14.47 -7.62 -2.34
CA GLY A 8 15.09 -8.79 -2.96
C GLY A 8 16.19 -8.44 -3.96
N ARG A 9 16.33 -9.28 -4.99
CA ARG A 9 17.40 -9.16 -6.00
C ARG A 9 17.07 -8.17 -7.14
N THR A 10 15.84 -7.65 -7.20
CA THR A 10 15.42 -6.71 -8.24
C THR A 10 15.81 -5.27 -7.92
N GLY A 11 16.22 -4.98 -6.68
CA GLY A 11 16.54 -3.62 -6.23
C GLY A 11 15.32 -2.70 -6.16
N HIS A 12 14.10 -3.24 -6.29
CA HIS A 12 12.90 -2.42 -6.31
C HIS A 12 12.69 -1.73 -4.95
N LYS A 13 12.58 -0.40 -4.93
CA LYS A 13 12.34 0.36 -3.68
C LYS A 13 10.89 0.23 -3.23
N SER A 14 10.64 -0.66 -2.27
CA SER A 14 9.32 -0.90 -1.69
C SER A 14 9.27 -0.48 -0.21
N THR A 15 8.06 -0.28 0.33
CA THR A 15 7.87 -0.10 1.77
C THR A 15 8.19 -1.39 2.53
N ARG A 16 8.66 -1.26 3.78
CA ARG A 16 8.87 -2.42 4.67
C ARG A 16 7.57 -3.08 5.14
N VAL A 17 6.44 -2.40 4.98
CA VAL A 17 5.10 -2.85 5.41
C VAL A 17 4.21 -2.97 4.17
N ILE A 18 3.36 -4.00 4.15
CA ILE A 18 2.39 -4.27 3.09
C ILE A 18 0.98 -4.15 3.64
N PHE A 19 0.07 -3.59 2.85
CA PHE A 19 -1.36 -3.57 3.14
C PHE A 19 -2.09 -4.64 2.32
N GLY A 20 -2.88 -5.49 2.98
CA GLY A 20 -3.66 -6.54 2.32
C GLY A 20 -4.91 -5.99 1.64
N ALA A 21 -4.85 -5.75 0.33
CA ALA A 21 -5.92 -5.11 -0.43
C ALA A 21 -7.22 -5.93 -0.58
N ALA A 22 -7.26 -7.21 -0.15
CA ALA A 22 -8.46 -8.05 -0.25
C ALA A 22 -9.68 -7.43 0.46
N SER A 23 -9.47 -6.70 1.56
CA SER A 23 -10.55 -6.01 2.29
C SER A 23 -11.19 -4.88 1.47
N LEU A 24 -10.51 -4.35 0.44
CA LEU A 24 -11.04 -3.29 -0.41
C LEU A 24 -12.08 -3.80 -1.41
N GLY A 25 -12.13 -5.10 -1.70
CA GLY A 25 -13.10 -5.67 -2.64
C GLY A 25 -14.56 -5.60 -2.15
N GLY A 26 -14.76 -5.43 -0.84
CA GLY A 26 -16.10 -5.36 -0.23
C GLY A 26 -16.62 -3.94 0.03
N VAL A 27 -15.87 -2.90 -0.36
CA VAL A 27 -16.23 -1.50 -0.05
C VAL A 27 -16.48 -0.71 -1.33
N THR A 28 -17.09 0.46 -1.18
CA THR A 28 -17.28 1.39 -2.31
C THR A 28 -15.95 1.96 -2.80
N GLN A 29 -15.89 2.35 -4.07
CA GLN A 29 -14.71 3.03 -4.66
C GLN A 29 -14.25 4.20 -3.78
N LYS A 30 -15.18 5.04 -3.31
CA LYS A 30 -14.88 6.17 -2.43
C LYS A 30 -14.13 5.76 -1.16
N VAL A 31 -14.53 4.66 -0.53
CA VAL A 31 -13.86 4.15 0.69
C VAL A 31 -12.48 3.61 0.34
N ALA A 32 -12.34 2.91 -0.78
CA ALA A 32 -11.06 2.44 -1.26
C ALA A 32 -10.08 3.61 -1.51
N ASP A 33 -10.53 4.66 -2.20
CA ASP A 33 -9.73 5.84 -2.51
C ASP A 33 -9.26 6.55 -1.23
N GLN A 34 -10.16 6.77 -0.27
CA GLN A 34 -9.83 7.37 1.01
C GLN A 34 -8.81 6.52 1.81
N THR A 35 -8.92 5.19 1.72
CA THR A 35 -7.97 4.28 2.37
C THR A 35 -6.58 4.39 1.73
N LEU A 36 -6.51 4.40 0.38
CA LEU A 36 -5.24 4.53 -0.33
C LEU A 36 -4.58 5.89 -0.05
N GLU A 37 -5.36 6.96 0.12
CA GLU A 37 -4.83 8.27 0.49
C GLU A 37 -4.08 8.22 1.84
N VAL A 38 -4.57 7.46 2.83
CA VAL A 38 -3.86 7.29 4.11
C VAL A 38 -2.58 6.46 3.93
N LEU A 39 -2.64 5.39 3.13
CA LEU A 39 -1.54 4.44 2.97
C LEU A 39 -0.37 4.97 2.14
N LEU A 40 -0.65 5.87 1.19
CA LEU A 40 0.33 6.37 0.21
C LEU A 40 0.94 7.74 0.59
N ARG A 41 0.55 8.32 1.72
CA ARG A 41 1.16 9.54 2.31
C ARG A 41 2.50 9.27 3.01
#